data_AF-A0A5C7PTN1-F1
#
_entry.id   AF-A0A5C7PTN1-F1
#
_cell.length_a   1.000
_cell.length_b   1.000
_cell.length_c   1.000
_cell.angle_alpha   90.00
_cell.angle_beta   90.00
_cell.angle_gamma   90.00
#
_symmetry.space_group_name_H-M   'P 1'
#
loop_
_entity.id
_entity.type
_entity.pdbx_description
1 polymer ?
#
loop_
_entity_poly.entity_id
_entity_poly.type
_entity_poly.pdbx_seq_one_letter_code
_entity_poly.pdbx_strand_id
1 'polypeptide(L)'
;MGYADIIRTPQPKIEDIASLIEGIFGASSPIEVIDFTPTFTCNGSMTVSATTLYQAKYFTIGQLVAFWICAQLTLAGTASTQVIFTLPTSMINTPIGFFTGNCDVSSAGCAGWSDTTHGLIQLHGAANWTLGASRNVNVGGFYTKP
;
A
#
# COMPACT_ATOMS: atom_id res chain seq x y z
N MET A 1 -22.22 -21.85 61.91
CA MET A 1 -21.26 -20.79 61.57
C MET A 1 -20.95 -20.96 60.09
N GLY A 2 -21.38 -20.01 59.25
CA GLY A 2 -21.29 -20.12 57.80
C GLY A 2 -19.85 -19.97 57.34
N TYR A 3 -19.31 -21.01 56.71
CA TYR A 3 -18.04 -20.95 55.98
C TYR A 3 -18.26 -20.13 54.71
N ALA A 4 -18.23 -18.80 54.83
CA ALA A 4 -17.92 -17.93 53.70
C ALA A 4 -16.40 -18.03 53.48
N ASP A 5 -15.96 -19.22 53.04
CA ASP A 5 -14.62 -19.40 52.54
C ASP A 5 -14.53 -18.61 51.25
N ILE A 6 -13.78 -17.52 51.33
CA ILE A 6 -13.68 -16.51 50.29
C ILE A 6 -13.11 -17.21 49.07
N ILE A 7 -13.91 -17.36 48.01
CA ILE A 7 -13.39 -17.71 46.68
C ILE A 7 -12.51 -16.54 46.24
N ARG A 8 -11.26 -16.53 46.69
CA ARG A 8 -10.22 -15.64 46.19
C ARG A 8 -9.75 -16.29 44.90
N THR A 9 -10.27 -15.82 43.77
CA THR A 9 -9.74 -16.21 42.47
C THR A 9 -8.24 -15.90 42.49
N PRO A 10 -7.35 -16.88 42.21
CA PRO A 10 -5.92 -16.62 42.23
C PRO A 10 -5.63 -15.49 41.25
N GLN A 11 -4.97 -14.43 41.75
CA GLN A 11 -4.55 -13.33 40.89
C GLN A 11 -3.47 -13.88 39.94
N PRO A 12 -3.53 -13.53 38.64
CA PRO A 12 -2.51 -13.96 37.69
C PRO A 12 -1.14 -13.47 38.17
N LYS A 13 -0.14 -14.36 38.11
CA LYS A 13 1.21 -14.01 38.52
C LYS A 13 1.85 -13.13 37.46
N ILE A 14 2.84 -12.34 37.86
CA ILE A 14 3.62 -11.52 36.93
C ILE A 14 4.26 -12.40 35.85
N GLU A 15 4.64 -13.63 36.20
CA GLU A 15 5.17 -14.61 35.23
C GLU A 15 4.13 -15.01 34.17
N ASP A 16 2.87 -15.22 34.57
CA ASP A 16 1.77 -15.56 33.64
C ASP A 16 1.48 -14.40 32.69
N ILE A 17 1.54 -13.18 33.21
CA ILE A 17 1.38 -11.93 32.43
C ILE A 17 2.56 -11.74 31.47
N ALA A 18 3.79 -11.97 31.92
CA ALA A 18 4.99 -11.87 31.10
C ALA A 18 5.00 -12.90 29.97
N SER A 19 4.62 -14.16 30.25
CA SER A 19 4.51 -15.20 29.23
C SER A 19 3.44 -14.88 28.17
N LEU A 20 2.32 -14.27 28.59
CA LEU A 20 1.28 -13.82 27.67
C LEU A 20 1.79 -12.67 26.78
N ILE A 21 2.50 -11.69 27.37
CA ILE A 21 3.06 -10.55 26.65
C ILE A 21 4.15 -10.99 25.67
N GLU A 22 5.04 -11.89 26.08
CA GLU A 22 6.08 -12.47 25.20
C GLU A 22 5.47 -13.30 24.07
N GLY A 23 4.34 -13.98 24.31
CA GLY A 23 3.58 -14.67 23.27
C GLY A 23 2.87 -13.73 22.27
N ILE A 24 2.55 -12.50 22.69
CA ILE A 24 1.84 -11.51 21.85
C ILE A 24 2.83 -10.61 21.08
N PHE A 25 3.94 -10.20 21.70
CA PHE A 25 4.91 -9.24 21.14
C PHE A 25 6.33 -9.80 20.97
N GLY A 26 6.51 -11.12 21.11
CA GLY A 26 7.79 -11.78 20.88
C GLY A 26 8.26 -11.69 19.42
N ALA A 27 9.55 -11.98 19.21
CA ALA A 27 10.26 -11.99 17.92
C ALA A 27 9.61 -12.86 16.82
N SER A 28 8.51 -13.56 17.11
CA SER A 28 7.72 -14.40 16.20
C SER A 28 6.77 -13.64 15.26
N SER A 29 6.63 -12.32 15.40
CA SER A 29 5.78 -11.50 14.51
C SER A 29 6.56 -10.38 13.80
N PRO A 30 7.68 -10.67 13.10
CA PRO A 30 8.43 -9.64 12.40
C PRO A 30 7.58 -9.05 11.26
N ILE A 31 7.57 -7.72 11.14
CA ILE A 31 7.01 -7.07 9.95
C ILE A 31 7.98 -7.33 8.80
N GLU A 32 7.58 -8.20 7.89
CA GLU A 32 8.34 -8.50 6.68
C GLU A 32 8.03 -7.49 5.57
N VAL A 33 9.08 -6.92 4.98
CA VAL A 33 8.97 -6.05 3.80
C VAL A 33 9.24 -6.90 2.55
N ILE A 34 8.21 -7.07 1.73
CA ILE A 34 8.20 -7.98 0.59
C ILE A 34 8.30 -7.15 -0.71
N ASP A 35 9.14 -7.60 -1.63
CA ASP A 35 9.22 -7.04 -2.98
C ASP A 35 8.06 -7.54 -3.86
N PHE A 36 7.52 -6.66 -4.70
CA PHE A 36 6.52 -7.02 -5.71
C PHE A 36 6.80 -6.31 -7.03
N THR A 37 6.28 -6.85 -8.14
CA THR A 37 6.44 -6.22 -9.46
C THR A 37 5.09 -5.69 -9.94
N PRO A 38 4.83 -4.37 -9.84
CA PRO A 38 3.62 -3.80 -10.38
C PRO A 38 3.64 -3.84 -11.91
N THR A 39 2.49 -4.08 -12.52
CA THR A 39 2.29 -3.80 -13.94
C THR A 39 1.67 -2.41 -14.07
N PHE A 40 2.01 -1.70 -15.13
CA PHE A 40 1.49 -0.37 -15.41
C PHE A 40 0.68 -0.39 -16.69
N THR A 41 -0.50 0.19 -16.64
CA THR A 41 -1.38 0.41 -17.79
C THR A 41 -1.86 1.86 -17.78
N CYS A 42 -2.58 2.25 -18.81
CA CYS A 42 -3.14 3.59 -18.91
C CYS A 42 -4.60 3.49 -19.33
N ASN A 43 -5.37 4.55 -19.06
CA ASN A 43 -6.73 4.64 -19.58
C ASN A 43 -6.74 5.14 -21.04
N GLY A 44 -7.80 4.82 -21.77
CA GLY A 44 -7.99 5.25 -23.15
C GLY A 44 -6.98 4.62 -24.12
N SER A 45 -6.46 5.43 -25.04
CA SER A 45 -5.47 5.01 -26.05
C SER A 45 -4.04 5.40 -25.68
N MET A 46 -3.80 5.83 -24.43
CA MET A 46 -2.45 6.02 -23.90
C MET A 46 -1.84 4.64 -23.59
N THR A 47 -0.53 4.49 -23.77
CA THR A 47 0.17 3.23 -23.48
C THR A 47 1.48 3.48 -22.72
N VAL A 48 1.93 2.49 -21.96
CA VAL A 48 3.26 2.47 -21.36
C VAL A 48 4.20 1.74 -22.32
N SER A 49 5.16 2.46 -22.90
CA SER A 49 6.11 1.90 -23.88
C SER A 49 7.41 1.40 -23.24
N ALA A 50 7.78 1.94 -22.09
CA ALA A 50 8.94 1.49 -21.32
C ALA A 50 8.74 1.75 -19.82
N THR A 51 9.27 0.85 -19.00
CA THR A 51 9.21 0.93 -17.53
C THR A 51 10.60 0.66 -16.97
N THR A 52 11.07 1.56 -16.10
CA THR A 52 12.21 1.31 -15.21
C THR A 52 11.69 1.30 -13.78
N LEU A 53 11.73 0.13 -13.12
CA LEU A 53 11.30 -0.01 -11.74
C LEU A 53 12.50 0.20 -10.80
N TYR A 54 12.42 1.19 -9.92
CA TYR A 54 13.47 1.46 -8.93
C TYR A 54 13.16 0.78 -7.60
N GLN A 55 11.89 0.80 -7.19
CA GLN A 55 11.43 0.19 -5.94
C GLN A 55 9.96 -0.19 -6.07
N ALA A 56 9.59 -1.38 -5.59
CA ALA A 56 8.21 -1.73 -5.30
C ALA A 56 8.17 -2.72 -4.13
N LYS A 57 7.72 -2.23 -2.98
CA LYS A 57 7.73 -2.96 -1.71
C LYS A 57 6.42 -2.80 -0.98
N TYR A 58 6.03 -3.81 -0.20
CA TYR A 58 4.90 -3.73 0.70
C TYR A 58 5.15 -4.51 1.99
N PHE A 59 4.39 -4.21 3.03
CA PHE A 59 4.31 -5.07 4.21
C PHE A 59 2.86 -5.17 4.68
N THR A 60 2.59 -6.15 5.54
CA THR A 60 1.26 -6.35 6.11
C THR A 60 1.27 -6.44 7.62
N ILE A 61 0.28 -5.81 8.27
CA ILE A 61 0.01 -5.96 9.70
C ILE A 61 -1.47 -6.33 9.84
N GLY A 62 -1.75 -7.61 10.11
CA GLY A 62 -3.12 -8.13 10.04
C GLY A 62 -3.71 -7.93 8.64
N GLN A 63 -4.82 -7.18 8.55
CA GLN A 63 -5.46 -6.80 7.28
C GLN A 63 -4.88 -5.52 6.67
N LEU A 64 -4.12 -4.72 7.40
CA LEU A 64 -3.52 -3.50 6.86
C LEU A 64 -2.37 -3.85 5.92
N VAL A 65 -2.40 -3.28 4.72
CA VAL A 65 -1.33 -3.34 3.73
C VAL A 65 -0.80 -1.93 3.53
N ALA A 66 0.52 -1.78 3.63
CA ALA A 66 1.22 -0.55 3.27
C ALA A 66 2.15 -0.84 2.08
N PHE A 67 2.13 0.03 1.06
CA PHE A 67 2.93 -0.17 -0.15
C PHE A 67 3.63 1.11 -0.61
N TRP A 68 4.73 0.93 -1.36
CA TRP A 68 5.50 2.00 -1.98
C TRP A 68 6.00 1.54 -3.34
N ILE A 69 5.86 2.40 -4.35
CA ILE A 69 6.32 2.20 -5.72
C ILE A 69 7.07 3.46 -6.16
N CYS A 70 8.27 3.24 -6.71
CA CYS A 70 9.09 4.23 -7.41
C CYS A 70 9.46 3.65 -8.77
N ALA A 71 8.97 4.27 -9.84
CA ALA A 71 9.22 3.85 -11.20
C ALA A 71 9.40 5.06 -12.13
N GLN A 72 9.99 4.82 -13.29
CA GLN A 72 9.99 5.74 -14.43
C GLN A 72 9.28 5.09 -15.61
N LEU A 73 8.30 5.78 -16.17
CA LEU A 73 7.48 5.31 -17.28
C LEU A 73 7.72 6.18 -18.51
N THR A 74 7.82 5.55 -19.68
CA THR A 74 7.67 6.26 -20.96
C THR A 74 6.26 6.01 -21.47
N LEU A 75 5.54 7.09 -21.76
CA LEU A 75 4.15 7.05 -22.22
C LEU A 75 4.08 7.31 -23.73
N ALA A 76 3.18 6.61 -24.43
CA ALA A 76 2.97 6.73 -25.87
C ALA A 76 1.46 6.73 -26.21
N GLY A 77 1.13 6.81 -27.50
CA GLY A 77 -0.26 6.81 -27.99
C GLY A 77 -0.91 8.18 -27.96
N THR A 78 -2.15 8.25 -27.46
CA THR A 78 -2.89 9.52 -27.28
C THR A 78 -2.86 9.92 -25.82
N ALA A 79 -2.50 11.17 -25.54
CA ALA A 79 -2.38 11.66 -24.18
C ALA A 79 -3.70 11.53 -23.42
N SER A 80 -3.63 11.00 -22.19
CA SER A 80 -4.76 10.81 -21.30
C SER A 80 -4.35 11.17 -19.87
N THR A 81 -5.24 10.97 -18.90
CA THR A 81 -5.09 11.53 -17.55
C THR A 81 -4.65 10.51 -16.50
N GLN A 82 -4.81 9.20 -16.75
CA GLN A 82 -4.57 8.16 -15.74
C GLN A 82 -3.51 7.15 -16.17
N VAL A 83 -2.59 6.91 -15.25
CA VAL A 83 -1.77 5.71 -15.20
C VAL A 83 -2.34 4.81 -14.11
N ILE A 84 -2.48 3.52 -14.39
CA ILE A 84 -3.04 2.51 -13.50
C ILE A 84 -1.92 1.53 -13.16
N PHE A 85 -1.86 1.08 -11.91
CA PHE A 85 -0.86 0.11 -11.46
C PHE A 85 -1.50 -1.01 -10.63
N THR A 86 -0.93 -2.20 -10.67
CA THR A 86 -1.39 -3.32 -9.83
C THR A 86 -0.98 -3.14 -8.37
N LEU A 87 -1.90 -3.49 -7.47
CA LEU A 87 -1.65 -3.58 -6.03
C LEU A 87 -0.98 -4.93 -5.70
N PRO A 88 -0.20 -5.00 -4.61
CA PRO A 88 0.46 -6.25 -4.20
C PRO A 88 -0.55 -7.32 -3.76
N THR A 89 -1.73 -6.92 -3.27
CA THR A 89 -2.86 -7.81 -2.95
C THR A 89 -4.17 -7.13 -3.30
N SER A 90 -5.26 -7.90 -3.37
CA SER A 90 -6.59 -7.30 -3.48
C SER A 90 -6.96 -6.49 -2.23
N MET A 91 -7.78 -5.47 -2.45
CA MET A 91 -8.38 -4.57 -1.49
C MET A 91 -9.86 -4.94 -1.29
N ILE A 92 -10.36 -4.80 -0.06
CA ILE A 92 -11.76 -5.09 0.34
C ILE A 92 -12.56 -3.83 0.67
N ASN A 93 -11.94 -2.80 1.24
CA ASN A 93 -12.62 -1.57 1.67
C ASN A 93 -11.98 -0.33 1.04
N THR A 94 -12.71 0.79 1.07
CA THR A 94 -12.18 2.11 0.67
C THR A 94 -10.81 2.35 1.33
N PRO A 95 -9.77 2.66 0.56
CA PRO A 95 -8.41 2.74 1.10
C PRO A 95 -8.29 3.89 2.09
N ILE A 96 -7.40 3.71 3.07
CA ILE A 96 -7.18 4.65 4.17
C ILE A 96 -6.45 5.92 3.66
N GLY A 97 -5.81 5.83 2.49
CA GLY A 97 -5.30 6.98 1.74
C GLY A 97 -4.15 6.57 0.83
N PHE A 98 -4.20 7.00 -0.43
CA PHE A 98 -3.08 6.90 -1.35
C PHE A 98 -2.43 8.27 -1.44
N PHE A 99 -1.11 8.28 -1.45
CA PHE A 99 -0.31 9.48 -1.57
C PHE A 99 0.65 9.32 -2.72
N THR A 100 1.04 10.45 -3.28
CA THR A 100 2.02 10.49 -4.35
C THR A 100 3.04 11.58 -4.08
N GLY A 101 4.29 11.28 -4.43
CA GLY A 101 5.37 12.26 -4.44
C GLY A 101 5.41 12.98 -5.79
N ASN A 102 6.61 13.14 -6.35
CA ASN A 102 6.76 13.68 -7.69
C ASN A 102 6.13 12.73 -8.71
N CYS A 103 5.17 13.26 -9.49
CA CYS A 103 4.58 12.64 -10.66
C CYS A 103 4.94 13.51 -11.85
N ASP A 104 5.89 13.08 -12.67
CA ASP A 104 6.53 13.89 -13.71
C ASP A 104 7.57 14.92 -13.17
N VAL A 105 8.47 15.38 -14.05
CA VAL A 105 9.65 16.22 -13.77
C VAL A 105 9.28 17.59 -13.15
N SER A 106 8.01 17.98 -13.15
CA SER A 106 7.58 19.30 -12.66
C SER A 106 6.13 19.36 -12.17
N SER A 107 5.47 18.21 -11.97
CA SER A 107 4.05 18.18 -11.63
C SER A 107 3.81 17.46 -10.30
N ALA A 108 2.92 18.03 -9.49
CA ALA A 108 2.33 17.28 -8.40
C ALA A 108 1.37 16.23 -9.00
N GLY A 109 1.28 15.06 -8.39
CA GLY A 109 0.29 14.06 -8.74
C GLY A 109 -0.89 14.04 -7.75
N CYS A 110 -1.95 13.34 -8.13
CA CYS A 110 -2.85 12.70 -7.17
C CYS A 110 -2.85 11.19 -7.39
N ALA A 111 -3.07 10.43 -6.33
CA ALA A 111 -3.19 8.98 -6.37
C ALA A 111 -4.49 8.54 -5.71
N GLY A 112 -5.04 7.45 -6.20
CA GLY A 112 -6.29 6.87 -5.70
C GLY A 112 -6.41 5.41 -6.10
N TRP A 113 -7.60 4.84 -5.96
CA TRP A 113 -7.89 3.48 -6.42
C TRP A 113 -8.67 3.52 -7.73
N SER A 114 -8.38 2.55 -8.60
CA SER A 114 -9.19 2.29 -9.80
C SER A 114 -10.23 1.21 -9.52
N ASP A 115 -9.79 0.10 -8.91
CA ASP A 115 -10.63 -1.02 -8.50
C ASP A 115 -9.97 -1.78 -7.33
N THR A 116 -10.46 -2.97 -7.00
CA THR A 116 -9.98 -3.79 -5.88
C THR A 116 -8.56 -4.34 -6.07
N THR A 117 -8.02 -4.32 -7.27
CA THR A 117 -6.68 -4.84 -7.62
C THR A 117 -5.74 -3.79 -8.18
N HIS A 118 -6.25 -2.57 -8.42
CA HIS A 118 -5.49 -1.51 -9.08
C HIS A 118 -5.58 -0.16 -8.37
N GLY A 119 -4.42 0.49 -8.26
CA GLY A 119 -4.32 1.91 -7.97
C GLY A 119 -4.29 2.75 -9.25
N LEU A 120 -4.57 4.05 -9.11
CA LEU A 120 -4.42 5.04 -10.18
C LEU A 120 -3.57 6.21 -9.74
N ILE A 121 -2.96 6.85 -10.74
CA ILE A 121 -2.10 8.03 -10.60
C ILE A 121 -2.47 9.00 -11.71
N GLN A 122 -2.64 10.26 -11.34
CA GLN A 122 -2.96 11.34 -12.27
C GLN A 122 -2.09 12.55 -11.97
N LEU A 123 -1.92 13.42 -12.96
CA LEU A 123 -1.38 14.75 -12.71
C LEU A 123 -2.41 15.58 -11.94
N HIS A 124 -1.93 16.50 -11.11
CA HIS A 124 -2.80 17.42 -10.36
C HIS A 124 -3.75 18.16 -11.32
N GLY A 125 -5.04 18.26 -10.92
CA GLY A 125 -6.08 18.84 -11.77
C GLY A 125 -6.55 17.95 -12.93
N ALA A 126 -6.18 16.67 -12.95
CA ALA A 126 -6.52 15.70 -14.00
C ALA A 126 -6.04 16.14 -15.40
N ALA A 127 -4.87 16.78 -15.47
CA ALA A 127 -4.24 17.15 -16.72
C ALA A 127 -3.76 15.92 -17.51
N ASN A 128 -3.62 16.07 -18.83
CA ASN A 128 -3.07 15.03 -19.68
C ASN A 128 -1.57 14.83 -19.44
N TRP A 129 -1.15 13.57 -19.41
CA TRP A 129 0.26 13.20 -19.36
C TRP A 129 0.96 13.58 -20.66
N THR A 130 2.17 14.14 -20.53
CA THR A 130 3.00 14.42 -21.70
C THR A 130 3.68 13.14 -22.17
N LEU A 131 3.58 12.84 -23.46
CA LEU A 131 4.07 11.61 -24.08
C LEU A 131 5.56 11.70 -24.47
N GLY A 132 6.18 10.55 -24.75
CA GLY A 132 7.50 10.43 -25.36
C GLY A 132 8.69 10.76 -24.45
N ALA A 133 8.45 11.20 -23.22
CA ALA A 133 9.51 11.47 -22.24
C ALA A 133 9.34 10.59 -20.99
N SER A 134 10.45 10.38 -20.30
CA SER A 134 10.49 9.68 -19.02
C SER A 134 9.74 10.43 -17.93
N ARG A 135 8.74 9.78 -17.34
CA ARG A 135 7.90 10.29 -16.26
C ARG A 135 8.18 9.53 -14.98
N ASN A 136 8.58 10.24 -13.93
CA ASN A 136 8.74 9.64 -12.62
C ASN A 136 7.38 9.43 -11.98
N VAL A 137 7.21 8.28 -11.34
CA VAL A 137 5.99 7.87 -10.67
C VAL A 137 6.39 7.39 -9.28
N ASN A 138 5.97 8.16 -8.28
CA ASN A 138 6.18 7.85 -6.86
C ASN A 138 4.83 7.78 -6.19
N VAL A 139 4.40 6.59 -5.79
CA VAL A 139 3.11 6.36 -5.14
C VAL A 139 3.29 5.45 -3.95
N GLY A 140 2.53 5.71 -2.89
CA GLY A 140 2.39 4.80 -1.78
C GLY A 140 1.01 4.94 -1.16
N GLY A 141 0.71 4.08 -0.21
CA GLY A 141 -0.59 4.15 0.44
C GLY A 141 -0.86 3.02 1.40
N PHE A 142 -2.05 3.09 1.97
CA PHE A 142 -2.57 2.12 2.91
C PHE A 142 -3.94 1.63 2.48
N TYR A 143 -4.17 0.32 2.58
CA TYR A 143 -5.48 -0.27 2.34
C TYR A 143 -5.65 -1.55 3.16
N THR A 144 -6.88 -2.09 3.20
CA THR A 144 -7.15 -3.37 3.85
C THR A 144 -7.29 -4.48 2.83
N LYS A 145 -6.62 -5.61 3.05
CA LYS A 145 -6.82 -6.87 2.31
C LYS A 145 -7.93 -7.73 2.95
N PRO A 146 -8.55 -8.65 2.18
CA PRO A 146 -9.55 -9.58 2.71
C PRO A 146 -9.07 -10.32 3.97
#